data_AF-A0A8W8JGF6-F1
#
_entry.id   AF-A0A8W8JGF6-F1
#
_cell.length_a   1.000
_cell.length_b   1.000
_cell.length_c   1.000
_cell.angle_alpha   90.00
_cell.angle_beta   90.00
_cell.angle_gamma   90.00
#
_symmetry.space_group_name_H-M   'P 1'
#
loop_
_entity.id
_entity.type
_entity.pdbx_description
1 polymer ?
#
loop_
_entity_poly.entity_id
_entity_poly.type
_entity_poly.pdbx_seq_one_letter_code
_entity_poly.pdbx_strand_id
1 'polypeptide(L)'
;MYHNSNPDWLLESSENHTAANRKSRNKETLHKQRQATYERKKEKVRRRIQAAEKKNWTTEKKNMVLGVPKSKDSHKLMSSDEEADEGFISHPYSWESDAWRNIKQSLDKKYQETCSSRSRRLLQKRQIGSVREQEKPKLKEEFSWMFN
;
A
#
# COMPACT_ATOMS: atom_id res chain seq x y z
N MET A 1 27.82 11.63 -58.87
CA MET A 1 26.68 11.19 -58.05
C MET A 1 27.27 10.59 -56.78
N TYR A 2 27.15 11.24 -55.63
CA TYR A 2 27.64 10.71 -54.35
C TYR A 2 26.53 9.85 -53.71
N HIS A 3 26.76 8.54 -53.61
CA HIS A 3 25.89 7.62 -52.87
C HIS A 3 26.09 7.86 -51.38
N ASN A 4 25.09 8.49 -50.75
CA ASN A 4 25.02 8.66 -49.30
C ASN A 4 24.54 7.33 -48.68
N SER A 5 25.46 6.38 -48.51
CA SER A 5 25.20 5.13 -47.81
C SER A 5 25.37 5.41 -46.31
N ASN A 6 24.27 5.79 -45.65
CA ASN A 6 24.26 5.89 -44.20
C ASN A 6 24.47 4.47 -43.65
N PRO A 7 25.50 4.21 -42.83
CA PRO A 7 25.84 2.84 -42.51
C PRO A 7 24.91 2.29 -41.42
N ASP A 8 24.37 1.09 -41.64
CA ASP A 8 23.32 0.45 -40.82
C ASP A 8 23.65 0.36 -39.31
N TRP A 9 24.94 0.32 -38.95
CA TRP A 9 25.37 0.29 -37.54
C TRP A 9 25.01 1.56 -36.74
N LEU A 10 24.80 2.69 -37.42
CA LEU A 10 24.44 3.96 -36.82
C LEU A 10 22.95 4.01 -36.43
N LEU A 11 22.08 3.33 -37.21
CA LEU A 11 20.66 3.16 -36.87
C LEU A 11 20.50 2.19 -35.70
N GLU A 12 21.17 1.03 -35.76
CA GLU A 12 21.08 -0.03 -34.74
C GLU A 12 21.59 0.44 -33.36
N SER A 13 22.64 1.26 -33.33
CA SER A 13 23.14 1.88 -32.09
C SER A 13 22.11 2.85 -31.49
N SER A 14 21.42 3.64 -32.32
CA SER A 14 20.40 4.59 -31.87
C SER A 14 19.14 3.91 -31.32
N GLU A 15 18.72 2.80 -31.94
CA GLU A 15 17.58 2.00 -31.49
C GLU A 15 17.89 1.28 -30.17
N ASN A 16 19.11 0.77 -30.01
CA ASN A 16 19.56 0.15 -28.77
C ASN A 16 19.64 1.16 -27.61
N HIS A 17 20.13 2.38 -27.85
CA HIS A 17 20.15 3.44 -26.85
C HIS A 17 18.74 3.91 -26.45
N THR A 18 17.82 4.06 -27.41
CA THR A 18 16.44 4.44 -27.11
C THR A 18 15.68 3.32 -26.38
N ALA A 19 15.90 2.04 -26.73
CA ALA A 19 15.34 0.90 -26.03
C ALA A 19 15.89 0.76 -24.59
N ALA A 20 17.19 0.97 -24.38
CA ALA A 20 17.81 0.97 -23.06
C ALA A 20 17.27 2.11 -22.18
N ASN A 21 17.10 3.32 -22.73
CA ASN A 21 16.49 4.45 -22.04
C ASN A 21 14.99 4.23 -21.72
N ARG A 22 14.24 3.55 -22.60
CA ARG A 22 12.85 3.14 -22.30
C ARG A 22 12.81 2.11 -21.16
N LYS A 23 13.69 1.11 -21.19
CA LYS A 23 13.81 0.09 -20.13
C LYS A 23 14.23 0.69 -18.79
N SER A 24 15.18 1.62 -18.77
CA SER A 24 15.61 2.31 -17.54
C SER A 24 14.51 3.21 -16.98
N ARG A 25 13.83 4.00 -17.83
CA ARG A 25 12.69 4.83 -17.43
C ARG A 25 11.55 4.00 -16.86
N ASN A 26 11.25 2.84 -17.46
CA ASN A 26 10.25 1.90 -16.94
C ASN A 26 10.66 1.28 -15.58
N LYS A 27 11.95 1.01 -15.36
CA LYS A 27 12.44 0.56 -14.05
C LYS A 27 12.29 1.65 -12.98
N GLU A 28 12.59 2.90 -13.34
CA GLU A 28 12.46 4.04 -12.44
C GLU A 28 11.00 4.33 -12.06
N THR A 29 10.08 4.32 -13.03
CA THR A 29 8.65 4.50 -12.76
C THR A 29 8.09 3.39 -11.88
N LEU A 30 8.47 2.13 -12.15
CA LEU A 30 8.08 0.98 -11.33
C LEU A 30 8.62 1.10 -9.90
N HIS A 31 9.88 1.53 -9.74
CA HIS A 31 10.46 1.78 -8.42
C HIS A 31 9.70 2.88 -7.66
N LYS A 32 9.39 4.01 -8.31
CA LYS A 32 8.59 5.10 -7.73
C LYS A 32 7.21 4.61 -7.29
N GLN A 33 6.54 3.79 -8.10
CA GLN A 33 5.24 3.22 -7.77
C GLN A 33 5.30 2.27 -6.56
N ARG A 34 6.36 1.44 -6.48
CA ARG A 34 6.60 0.56 -5.33
C ARG A 34 6.85 1.36 -4.05
N GLN A 35 7.67 2.41 -4.12
CA GLN A 35 7.93 3.32 -3.00
C GLN A 35 6.66 4.03 -2.54
N ALA A 36 5.86 4.57 -3.48
CA ALA A 36 4.58 5.20 -3.15
C ALA A 36 3.63 4.23 -2.44
N THR A 37 3.56 2.98 -2.92
CA THR A 37 2.73 1.94 -2.31
C THR A 37 3.22 1.58 -0.91
N TYR A 38 4.53 1.46 -0.72
CA TYR A 38 5.15 1.19 0.57
C TYR A 38 4.86 2.30 1.59
N GLU A 39 5.07 3.57 1.22
CA GLU A 39 4.81 4.72 2.08
C GLU A 39 3.31 4.87 2.41
N ARG A 40 2.41 4.61 1.45
CA ARG A 40 0.96 4.56 1.70
C ARG A 40 0.60 3.51 2.76
N LYS A 41 1.21 2.31 2.67
CA LYS A 41 0.98 1.24 3.66
C LYS A 41 1.50 1.62 5.04
N LYS A 42 2.68 2.25 5.14
CA LYS A 42 3.22 2.76 6.41
C LYS A 42 2.33 3.83 7.03
N GLU A 43 1.83 4.76 6.22
CA GLU A 43 0.94 5.80 6.71
C GLU A 43 -0.39 5.21 7.22
N LYS A 44 -0.94 4.17 6.58
CA LYS A 44 -2.10 3.42 7.11
C LYS A 44 -1.81 2.85 8.50
N VAL A 45 -0.64 2.24 8.70
CA VAL A 45 -0.20 1.73 10.02
C VAL A 45 -0.16 2.86 11.04
N ARG A 46 0.53 3.97 10.72
CA ARG A 46 0.70 5.12 11.61
C ARG A 46 -0.65 5.69 12.07
N ARG A 47 -1.59 5.89 11.14
CA ARG A 47 -2.94 6.40 11.44
C ARG A 47 -3.70 5.47 12.36
N ARG A 48 -3.60 4.17 12.15
CA ARG A 48 -4.27 3.16 12.97
C ARG A 48 -3.70 3.06 14.37
N ILE A 49 -2.39 3.22 14.55
CA ILE A 49 -1.75 3.33 15.87
C ILE A 49 -2.33 4.55 16.62
N GLN A 50 -2.32 5.72 15.99
CA GLN A 50 -2.87 6.95 16.60
C GLN A 50 -4.36 6.84 16.93
N ALA A 51 -5.14 6.19 16.07
CA ALA A 51 -6.56 5.98 16.32
C ALA A 51 -6.80 4.99 17.47
N ALA A 52 -6.02 3.91 17.54
CA ALA A 52 -6.11 2.92 18.61
C ALA A 52 -5.70 3.51 19.96
N GLU A 53 -4.74 4.43 20.00
CA GLU A 53 -4.38 5.17 21.21
C GLU A 53 -5.55 5.99 21.77
N LYS A 54 -6.42 6.51 20.88
CA LYS A 54 -7.60 7.33 21.20
C LYS A 54 -8.91 6.53 21.35
N LYS A 55 -8.88 5.19 21.20
CA LYS A 55 -10.04 4.33 21.45
C LYS A 55 -10.16 4.05 22.94
N ASN A 56 -11.39 4.10 23.46
CA ASN A 56 -11.72 3.65 24.81
C ASN A 56 -11.91 2.13 24.80
N TRP A 57 -10.81 1.39 24.65
CA TRP A 57 -10.79 -0.06 24.76
C TRP A 57 -10.20 -0.50 26.10
N THR A 58 -10.56 -1.71 26.53
CA THR A 58 -9.86 -2.37 27.64
C THR A 58 -8.38 -2.54 27.29
N THR A 59 -7.51 -2.56 28.31
CA THR A 59 -6.06 -2.71 28.14
C THR A 59 -5.72 -3.95 27.31
N GLU A 60 -6.39 -5.08 27.58
CA GLU A 60 -6.23 -6.33 26.85
C GLU A 60 -6.53 -6.18 25.35
N LYS A 61 -7.72 -5.64 25.01
CA LYS A 61 -8.10 -5.43 23.61
C LYS A 61 -7.19 -4.43 22.92
N LYS A 62 -6.78 -3.37 23.63
CA LYS A 62 -5.84 -2.37 23.11
C LYS A 62 -4.49 -2.99 22.81
N ASN A 63 -3.96 -3.85 23.69
CA ASN A 63 -2.68 -4.55 23.49
C ASN A 63 -2.77 -5.56 22.35
N MET A 64 -3.84 -6.37 22.29
CA MET A 64 -4.10 -7.31 21.19
C MET A 64 -4.11 -6.60 19.83
N VAL A 65 -4.87 -5.49 19.73
CA VAL A 65 -4.98 -4.74 18.47
C VAL A 65 -3.71 -3.96 18.14
N LEU A 66 -3.04 -3.34 19.12
CA LEU A 66 -1.81 -2.57 18.89
C LEU A 66 -0.58 -3.45 18.64
N GLY A 67 -0.56 -4.70 19.11
CA GLY A 67 0.51 -5.64 18.83
C GLY A 67 0.72 -5.85 17.33
N VAL A 68 -0.37 -5.87 16.57
CA VAL A 68 -0.37 -6.04 15.10
C VAL A 68 0.33 -4.89 14.37
N PRO A 69 -0.13 -3.62 14.44
CA PRO A 69 0.49 -2.51 13.73
C PRO A 69 1.89 -2.17 14.26
N LYS A 70 2.21 -2.53 15.51
CA LYS A 70 3.57 -2.37 16.08
C LYS A 70 4.52 -3.52 15.72
N SER A 71 4.02 -4.61 15.14
CA SER A 71 4.86 -5.72 14.69
C SER A 71 5.79 -5.30 13.55
N LYS A 72 6.92 -6.03 13.42
CA LYS A 72 7.81 -5.88 12.28
C LYS A 72 7.04 -6.18 11.00
N ASP A 73 7.27 -5.38 9.96
CA ASP A 73 6.61 -5.52 8.66
C ASP A 73 5.08 -5.39 8.65
N SER A 74 4.49 -4.73 9.66
CA SER A 74 3.03 -4.50 9.72
C SER A 74 2.44 -3.82 8.48
N HIS A 75 3.25 -3.06 7.74
CA HIS A 75 2.87 -2.49 6.44
C HIS A 75 2.46 -3.56 5.42
N LYS A 76 3.02 -4.78 5.46
CA LYS A 76 2.65 -5.90 4.58
C LYS A 76 1.23 -6.41 4.84
N LEU A 77 0.72 -6.20 6.06
CA LEU A 77 -0.65 -6.55 6.48
C LEU A 77 -1.68 -5.51 6.02
N MET A 78 -1.24 -4.39 5.46
CA MET A 78 -2.11 -3.35 4.94
C MET A 78 -2.42 -3.63 3.48
N SER A 79 -3.69 -3.46 3.11
CA SER A 79 -4.14 -3.54 1.72
C SER A 79 -3.34 -2.58 0.82
N SER A 80 -3.04 -3.03 -0.38
CA SER A 80 -2.61 -2.15 -1.46
C SER A 80 -3.81 -1.34 -1.96
N ASP A 81 -3.56 -0.07 -2.29
CA ASP A 81 -4.54 0.80 -2.93
C ASP A 81 -4.24 0.82 -4.44
N GLU A 82 -5.24 0.56 -5.27
CA GLU A 82 -5.25 0.88 -6.70
C GLU A 82 -5.77 2.31 -6.89
N GLU A 83 -5.19 3.04 -7.84
CA GLU A 83 -5.65 4.38 -8.22
C GLU A 83 -6.89 4.25 -9.13
N ALA A 84 -7.94 5.01 -8.84
CA ALA A 84 -9.18 5.06 -9.60
C ALA A 84 -9.65 6.51 -9.75
N ASP A 85 -10.59 6.77 -10.67
CA ASP A 85 -11.04 8.13 -11.01
C ASP A 85 -11.55 8.92 -9.77
N GLU A 86 -12.26 8.25 -8.86
CA GLU A 86 -12.81 8.87 -7.64
C GLU A 86 -11.96 8.62 -6.37
N GLY A 87 -10.67 8.32 -6.54
CA GLY A 87 -9.73 8.14 -5.44
C GLY A 87 -9.00 6.81 -5.50
N PHE A 88 -9.28 5.92 -4.55
CA PHE A 88 -8.55 4.66 -4.44
C PHE A 88 -9.47 3.48 -4.16
N ILE A 89 -9.12 2.32 -4.73
CA ILE A 89 -9.76 1.05 -4.43
C ILE A 89 -8.81 0.25 -3.53
N SER A 90 -9.25 -0.05 -2.32
CA SER A 90 -8.52 -0.85 -1.35
C SER A 90 -9.01 -2.29 -1.39
N HIS A 91 -8.13 -3.21 -1.76
CA HIS A 91 -8.46 -4.62 -1.83
C HIS A 91 -8.12 -5.35 -0.53
N PRO A 92 -9.09 -5.94 0.20
CA PRO A 92 -8.80 -6.82 1.32
C PRO A 92 -8.07 -8.08 0.83
N TYR A 93 -7.31 -8.73 1.71
CA TYR A 93 -6.58 -9.96 1.36
C TYR A 93 -7.42 -11.20 1.65
N SER A 94 -7.20 -12.28 0.89
CA SER A 94 -7.98 -13.53 1.01
C SER A 94 -7.89 -14.18 2.39
N TRP A 95 -6.74 -14.07 3.05
CA TRP A 95 -6.53 -14.58 4.41
C TRP A 95 -7.13 -13.69 5.50
N GLU A 96 -7.64 -12.50 5.19
CA GLU A 96 -8.04 -11.52 6.19
C GLU A 96 -9.38 -11.85 6.83
N SER A 97 -9.39 -11.99 8.17
CA SER A 97 -10.61 -12.16 8.95
C SER A 97 -11.54 -10.96 8.91
N ASP A 98 -12.84 -11.24 8.99
CA ASP A 98 -13.88 -10.23 9.18
C ASP A 98 -13.66 -9.42 10.46
N ALA A 99 -13.18 -10.06 11.52
CA ALA A 99 -12.83 -9.40 12.78
C ALA A 99 -11.74 -8.33 12.56
N TRP A 100 -10.67 -8.69 11.85
CA TRP A 100 -9.59 -7.74 11.53
C TRP A 100 -10.06 -6.63 10.60
N ARG A 101 -10.85 -6.96 9.57
CA ARG A 101 -11.45 -5.98 8.65
C ARG A 101 -12.28 -4.93 9.40
N ASN A 102 -13.15 -5.38 10.29
CA ASN A 102 -14.00 -4.52 11.11
C ASN A 102 -13.18 -3.63 12.06
N ILE A 103 -12.13 -4.18 12.67
CA ILE A 103 -11.22 -3.40 13.52
C ILE A 103 -10.52 -2.30 12.70
N LYS A 104 -9.99 -2.62 11.52
CA LYS A 104 -9.35 -1.64 10.63
C LYS A 104 -10.30 -0.51 10.26
N GLN A 105 -11.52 -0.83 9.82
CA GLN A 105 -12.54 0.18 9.50
C GLN A 105 -12.89 1.05 10.71
N SER A 106 -13.04 0.43 11.88
CA SER A 106 -13.32 1.13 13.14
C SER A 106 -12.21 2.08 13.58
N LEU A 107 -10.94 1.74 13.29
CA LEU A 107 -9.78 2.60 13.52
C LEU A 107 -9.70 3.72 12.48
N ASP A 108 -9.93 3.43 11.22
CA ASP A 108 -9.91 4.43 10.13
C ASP A 108 -10.99 5.51 10.37
N LYS A 109 -12.20 5.10 10.80
CA LYS A 109 -13.28 6.01 11.23
C LYS A 109 -12.83 6.88 12.42
N LYS A 110 -12.27 6.27 13.46
CA LYS A 110 -11.81 7.01 14.65
C LYS A 110 -10.68 7.99 14.33
N TYR A 111 -9.80 7.65 13.38
CA TYR A 111 -8.79 8.58 12.89
C TYR A 111 -9.43 9.80 12.23
N GLN A 112 -10.40 9.59 11.32
CA GLN A 112 -11.11 10.68 10.65
C GLN A 112 -11.78 11.62 11.65
N GLU A 113 -12.41 11.10 12.69
CA GLU A 113 -13.06 11.87 13.76
C GLU A 113 -12.07 12.71 14.56
N THR A 114 -10.87 12.17 14.85
CA THR A 114 -9.95 12.74 15.86
C THR A 114 -8.69 13.38 15.30
N CYS A 115 -8.43 13.27 14.00
CA CYS A 115 -7.29 13.91 13.34
C CYS A 115 -7.52 15.42 13.15
N SER A 116 -6.43 16.18 13.00
CA SER A 116 -6.52 17.61 12.73
C SER A 116 -7.23 17.88 11.40
N SER A 117 -7.83 19.07 11.26
CA SER A 117 -8.46 19.51 10.01
C SER A 117 -7.50 19.41 8.81
N ARG A 118 -6.22 19.80 9.01
CA ARG A 118 -5.16 19.65 8.00
C ARG A 118 -4.95 18.20 7.60
N SER A 119 -4.85 17.28 8.56
CA SER A 119 -4.66 15.85 8.27
C SER A 119 -5.88 15.27 7.56
N ARG A 120 -7.09 15.67 7.97
CA ARG A 120 -8.36 15.25 7.37
C ARG A 120 -8.46 15.65 5.90
N ARG A 121 -8.03 16.86 5.53
CA ARG A 121 -8.02 17.34 4.13
C ARG A 121 -7.12 16.50 3.21
N LEU A 122 -6.08 15.88 3.77
CA LEU A 122 -5.15 15.01 3.04
C LEU A 122 -5.65 13.55 2.95
N LEU A 123 -6.80 13.24 3.55
CA LEU A 123 -7.39 11.90 3.46
C LEU A 123 -8.10 11.72 2.13
N GLN A 124 -7.54 10.84 1.31
CA GLN A 124 -8.17 10.40 0.07
C GLN A 124 -9.32 9.43 0.36
N LYS A 125 -10.41 9.58 -0.39
CA LYS A 125 -11.54 8.64 -0.38
C LYS A 125 -11.07 7.26 -0.83
N ARG A 126 -11.60 6.22 -0.19
CA ARG A 126 -11.32 4.83 -0.51
C ARG A 126 -12.61 4.05 -0.65
N GLN A 127 -12.72 3.30 -1.73
CA GLN A 127 -13.74 2.27 -1.92
C GLN A 127 -13.13 0.90 -1.60
N ILE A 128 -13.97 -0.05 -1.21
CA ILE A 128 -13.55 -1.43 -0.97
C ILE A 128 -13.66 -2.17 -2.31
N GLY A 129 -12.54 -2.72 -2.78
CA GLY A 129 -12.50 -3.53 -3.99
C GLY A 129 -12.74 -5.01 -3.73
N SER A 130 -12.56 -5.80 -4.78
CA SER A 130 -12.51 -7.27 -4.69
C SER A 130 -11.40 -7.76 -3.76
N VAL A 131 -11.60 -8.95 -3.20
CA VAL A 131 -10.57 -9.64 -2.43
C VAL A 131 -9.39 -9.98 -3.34
N ARG A 132 -8.17 -9.72 -2.87
CA ARG A 132 -6.94 -10.13 -3.55
C ARG A 132 -6.36 -11.37 -2.91
N GLU A 133 -6.02 -12.34 -3.75
CA GLU A 133 -5.22 -13.48 -3.34
C GLU A 133 -3.81 -13.03 -2.95
N GLN A 134 -3.42 -13.38 -1.73
CA GLN A 134 -2.07 -13.13 -1.24
C GLN A 134 -1.68 -14.28 -0.31
N GLU A 135 -0.39 -14.62 -0.28
CA GLU A 135 0.14 -15.58 0.68
C GLU A 135 -0.13 -15.09 2.11
N LYS A 136 -0.60 -16.02 2.95
CA LYS A 136 -0.81 -15.77 4.38
C LYS A 136 0.54 -15.46 5.03
N PRO A 137 0.70 -14.30 5.67
CA PRO A 137 1.95 -13.94 6.31
C PRO A 137 2.25 -14.86 7.50
N LYS A 138 3.52 -15.25 7.65
CA LYS A 138 4.01 -16.00 8.82
C LYS A 138 4.10 -15.05 10.01
N LEU A 139 3.05 -15.05 10.83
CA LEU A 139 2.96 -14.28 12.07
C LEU A 139 2.97 -15.21 13.29
N LYS A 140 3.25 -14.63 14.46
CA LYS A 140 3.10 -15.32 15.75
C LYS A 140 1.64 -15.76 15.97
N GLU A 141 1.46 -16.83 16.72
CA GLU A 141 0.15 -17.41 17.03
C GLU A 141 -0.81 -16.44 17.74
N GLU A 142 -0.28 -15.47 18.49
CA GLU A 142 -1.03 -14.37 19.12
C GLU A 142 -1.82 -13.50 18.12
N PHE A 143 -1.48 -13.56 16.83
CA PHE A 143 -2.16 -12.85 15.74
C PHE A 143 -3.07 -13.77 14.90
N SER A 144 -3.30 -15.01 15.35
CA SER A 144 -4.14 -16.00 14.65
C SER A 144 -5.55 -15.49 14.35
N TRP A 145 -6.13 -14.73 15.28
CA TRP A 145 -7.46 -14.11 15.16
C TRP A 145 -7.61 -13.17 13.95
N MET A 146 -6.50 -12.73 13.35
CA MET A 146 -6.53 -11.90 12.15
C MET A 146 -6.83 -12.68 10.87
N PHE A 147 -6.75 -14.00 10.92
CA PHE A 147 -6.86 -14.85 9.75
C PHE A 147 -8.23 -15.54 9.66
N ASN A 148 -8.73 -15.71 8.43
CA ASN A 148 -9.80 -16.67 8.12
C ASN A 148 -9.28 -18.10 8.19
#